data_AF-A0A4U0X859-F1
#
_entry.id   AF-A0A4U0X859-F1
#
_cell.length_a   1.000
_cell.length_b   1.000
_cell.length_c   1.000
_cell.angle_alpha   90.00
_cell.angle_beta   90.00
_cell.angle_gamma   90.00
#
_symmetry.space_group_name_H-M   'P 1'
#
loop_
_entity.id
_entity.type
_entity.pdbx_description
1 polymer ?
#
loop_
_entity_poly.entity_id
_entity_poly.type
_entity_poly.pdbx_seq_one_letter_code
_entity_poly.pdbx_strand_id
1 'polypeptide(L)'
;MADSSLYTKLTSTAKDFVLALSPKKPGNNESDDERFLSHLAPEFAHSWGHKFYVGTQPGVQGSVDGQVFLERMNRLAGQMET
;
A
#
# COMPACT_ATOMS: atom_id res chain seq x y z
N MET A 1 13.17 19.67 -20.87
CA MET A 1 12.32 20.09 -19.74
C MET A 1 11.35 18.96 -19.47
N ALA A 2 11.30 18.50 -18.23
CA ALA A 2 10.37 17.47 -17.80
C ALA A 2 8.92 18.00 -17.93
N ASP A 3 7.99 17.17 -18.43
CA ASP A 3 6.59 17.58 -18.64
C ASP A 3 5.93 17.91 -17.28
N SER A 4 5.77 19.19 -16.99
CA SER A 4 5.20 19.66 -15.71
C SER A 4 3.85 19.01 -15.38
N SER A 5 3.02 18.69 -16.39
CA SER A 5 1.72 18.08 -16.18
C SER A 5 1.84 16.63 -15.74
N LEU A 6 2.79 15.89 -16.31
CA LEU A 6 3.12 14.52 -15.92
C LEU A 6 3.61 14.47 -14.47
N TYR A 7 4.54 15.35 -14.09
CA TYR A 7 5.05 15.38 -12.72
C TYR A 7 3.98 15.77 -11.70
N THR A 8 3.11 16.71 -12.02
CA THR A 8 1.95 17.04 -11.17
C THR A 8 1.05 15.83 -10.99
N LYS A 9 0.73 15.11 -12.07
CA LYS A 9 -0.11 13.90 -12.01
C LYS A 9 0.54 12.78 -11.19
N LEU A 10 1.82 12.48 -11.42
CA LEU A 10 2.55 11.48 -10.64
C LEU A 10 2.58 11.85 -9.14
N THR A 11 2.78 13.14 -8.85
CA THR A 11 2.79 13.65 -7.47
C THR A 11 1.43 13.51 -6.80
N SER A 12 0.33 13.87 -7.48
CA SER A 12 -1.01 13.73 -6.91
C SER A 12 -1.35 12.26 -6.69
N THR A 13 -1.12 11.40 -7.68
CA THR A 13 -1.36 9.95 -7.56
C THR A 13 -0.59 9.33 -6.39
N ALA A 14 0.68 9.69 -6.20
CA ALA A 14 1.47 9.20 -5.08
C ALA A 14 0.93 9.70 -3.73
N LYS A 15 0.53 10.97 -3.63
CA LYS A 15 -0.08 11.53 -2.42
C LYS A 15 -1.40 10.84 -2.08
N ASP A 16 -2.26 10.67 -3.07
CA ASP A 16 -3.58 10.08 -2.89
C ASP A 16 -3.46 8.63 -2.44
N PHE A 17 -2.52 7.87 -3.01
CA PHE A 17 -2.20 6.50 -2.56
C PHE A 17 -1.72 6.46 -1.11
N VAL A 18 -0.80 7.34 -0.71
CA VAL A 18 -0.31 7.40 0.69
C VAL A 18 -1.44 7.78 1.65
N LEU A 19 -2.30 8.73 1.27
CA LEU A 19 -3.43 9.14 2.10
C LEU A 19 -4.51 8.07 2.18
N ALA A 20 -4.63 7.19 1.20
CA ALA A 20 -5.54 6.04 1.26
C ALA A 20 -5.10 4.96 2.26
N LEU A 21 -3.82 4.95 2.67
CA LEU A 21 -3.30 4.10 3.75
C LEU A 21 -3.54 4.68 5.15
N SER A 22 -4.03 5.91 5.24
CA SER A 22 -4.35 6.52 6.54
C SER A 22 -5.59 5.88 7.16
N PRO A 23 -5.72 5.88 8.50
CA PRO A 23 -6.92 5.39 9.15
C PRO A 23 -8.16 6.15 8.67
N LYS A 24 -9.28 5.43 8.57
CA LYS A 24 -10.59 5.96 8.21
C LYS A 24 -11.06 7.03 9.18
N LYS A 25 -10.68 6.91 10.46
CA LYS A 25 -11.00 7.89 11.50
C LYS A 25 -9.74 8.26 12.29
N PRO A 26 -9.57 9.53 12.69
CA PRO A 26 -8.49 9.91 13.58
C PRO A 26 -8.53 9.12 14.91
N GLY A 27 -7.37 8.71 15.40
CA GLY A 27 -7.24 8.02 16.70
C GLY A 27 -7.60 6.53 16.67
N ASN A 28 -7.68 5.90 15.50
CA ASN A 28 -7.79 4.46 15.37
C ASN A 28 -6.84 3.92 14.28
N ASN A 29 -6.80 2.60 14.16
CA ASN A 29 -6.04 1.88 13.13
C ASN A 29 -6.96 1.21 12.09
N GLU A 30 -8.23 1.63 12.01
CA GLU A 30 -9.21 1.09 11.07
C GLU A 30 -8.92 1.62 9.67
N SER A 31 -8.66 0.73 8.71
CA SER A 31 -8.40 1.08 7.32
C SER A 31 -9.66 1.53 6.57
N ASP A 32 -9.47 2.33 5.52
CA ASP A 32 -10.50 2.61 4.53
C ASP A 32 -10.29 1.73 3.28
N ASP A 33 -10.75 0.48 3.38
CA ASP A 33 -10.48 -0.57 2.39
C ASP A 33 -10.95 -0.20 0.97
N GLU A 34 -12.16 0.35 0.85
CA GLU A 34 -12.73 0.78 -0.44
C GLU A 34 -11.88 1.87 -1.08
N ARG A 35 -11.46 2.86 -0.27
CA ARG A 35 -10.60 3.94 -0.74
C ARG A 35 -9.25 3.38 -1.20
N PHE A 36 -8.62 2.51 -0.42
CA PHE A 36 -7.34 1.92 -0.81
C PHE A 36 -7.43 1.17 -2.14
N LEU A 37 -8.39 0.25 -2.28
CA LEU A 37 -8.56 -0.57 -3.48
C LEU A 37 -8.87 0.28 -4.73
N SER A 38 -9.60 1.39 -4.58
CA SER A 38 -9.89 2.31 -5.69
C SER A 38 -8.66 3.03 -6.27
N HIS A 39 -7.56 3.10 -5.51
CA HIS A 39 -6.31 3.74 -5.95
C HIS A 39 -5.32 2.74 -6.58
N LEU A 40 -5.69 1.47 -6.69
CA LEU A 40 -4.84 0.45 -7.30
C LEU A 40 -5.09 0.35 -8.81
N ALA A 41 -4.02 0.09 -9.56
CA ALA A 41 -4.16 -0.32 -10.95
C ALA A 41 -4.83 -1.71 -11.03
N PRO A 42 -5.56 -2.04 -12.11
CA PRO A 42 -6.18 -3.35 -12.28
C PRO A 42 -5.20 -4.54 -12.17
N GLU A 43 -3.95 -4.33 -12.59
CA GLU A 43 -2.87 -5.33 -12.56
C GLU A 43 -1.89 -5.10 -11.41
N PHE A 44 -2.33 -4.40 -10.35
CA PHE A 44 -1.48 -4.14 -9.20
C PHE A 44 -0.95 -5.44 -8.58
N ALA A 45 0.38 -5.51 -8.46
CA ALA A 45 1.07 -6.58 -7.75
C ALA A 45 2.10 -5.96 -6.81
N HIS A 46 1.95 -6.23 -5.51
CA HIS A 46 2.94 -5.82 -4.52
C HIS A 46 3.97 -6.93 -4.34
N SER A 47 5.20 -6.70 -4.79
CA SER A 47 6.30 -7.64 -4.62
C SER A 47 7.10 -7.34 -3.35
N TRP A 48 7.35 -8.37 -2.55
CA TRP A 48 8.30 -8.31 -1.45
C TRP A 48 9.57 -9.10 -1.79
N GLY A 49 10.71 -8.55 -1.38
CA GLY A 49 11.98 -9.26 -1.38
C GLY A 49 12.52 -9.53 -2.79
N HIS A 50 13.40 -8.65 -3.27
CA HIS A 50 14.28 -9.02 -4.37
C HIS A 50 15.21 -10.15 -3.89
N LYS A 51 15.63 -11.09 -4.75
CA LYS A 51 16.44 -12.29 -4.43
C LYS A 51 17.65 -12.08 -3.48
N PHE A 52 18.10 -10.84 -3.30
CA PHE A 52 19.29 -10.47 -2.53
C PHE A 52 19.01 -10.05 -1.08
N TYR A 53 17.78 -9.66 -0.72
CA TYR A 53 17.46 -9.13 0.60
C TYR A 53 16.08 -9.62 1.06
N VAL A 54 16.03 -10.82 1.62
CA VAL A 54 14.79 -11.36 2.20
C VAL A 54 15.12 -12.10 3.49
N GLY A 55 14.40 -11.78 4.56
CA GLY A 55 14.36 -12.64 5.75
C GLY A 55 13.88 -14.01 5.33
N THR A 56 14.66 -15.05 5.64
CA THR A 56 14.30 -16.44 5.31
C THR A 56 13.20 -16.99 6.20
N GLN A 57 12.87 -16.29 7.30
CA GLN A 57 11.83 -16.68 8.25
C GLN A 57 11.09 -15.45 8.82
N PRO A 58 9.78 -15.26 8.51
CA PRO A 58 9.02 -15.95 7.46
C PRO A 58 9.49 -15.53 6.06
N GLY A 59 9.49 -16.45 5.10
CA GLY A 59 9.86 -16.14 3.72
C GLY A 59 8.88 -15.14 3.10
N VAL A 60 9.25 -13.87 3.04
CA VAL A 60 8.44 -12.80 2.44
C VAL A 60 8.74 -12.67 0.93
N GLN A 61 9.01 -13.77 0.24
CA GLN A 61 9.31 -13.75 -1.20
C GLN A 61 8.03 -13.79 -2.02
N GLY A 62 8.05 -13.11 -3.17
CA GLY A 62 7.00 -13.19 -4.18
C GLY A 62 6.16 -11.92 -4.27
N SER A 63 5.03 -12.02 -4.98
CA SER A 63 4.09 -10.93 -5.19
C SER A 63 2.69 -11.34 -4.76
N VAL A 64 1.91 -10.38 -4.28
CA VAL A 64 0.48 -10.56 -4.02
C VAL A 64 -0.32 -9.45 -4.68
N ASP A 65 -1.60 -9.70 -4.89
CA ASP A 65 -2.54 -8.67 -5.34
C ASP A 65 -2.87 -7.65 -4.24
N GLY A 66 -3.64 -6.64 -4.62
CA GLY A 66 -4.05 -5.55 -3.73
C GLY A 66 -4.88 -6.01 -2.54
N GLN A 67 -5.76 -7.00 -2.72
CA GLN A 67 -6.64 -7.50 -1.68
C GLN A 67 -5.83 -8.20 -0.58
N VAL A 68 -4.95 -9.11 -0.97
CA VAL A 68 -4.08 -9.85 -0.04
C VAL A 68 -3.08 -8.91 0.63
N PHE A 69 -2.60 -7.88 -0.08
CA PHE A 69 -1.77 -6.85 0.54
C PHE A 69 -2.53 -6.11 1.65
N LEU A 70 -3.75 -5.64 1.37
CA LEU A 70 -4.58 -4.91 2.33
C LEU A 70 -4.93 -5.76 3.55
N GLU A 71 -5.33 -7.02 3.36
CA GLU A 71 -5.60 -7.95 4.47
C GLU A 71 -4.40 -8.09 5.42
N ARG A 72 -3.19 -8.16 4.87
CA ARG A 72 -1.95 -8.23 5.67
C ARG A 72 -1.71 -6.93 6.43
N MET A 73 -1.93 -5.78 5.81
CA MET A 73 -1.80 -4.47 6.45
C MET A 73 -2.80 -4.32 7.60
N ASN A 74 -4.07 -4.69 7.38
CA ASN A 74 -5.13 -4.59 8.39
C ASN A 74 -4.86 -5.50 9.58
N ARG A 75 -4.32 -6.71 9.34
CA ARG A 75 -3.88 -7.61 10.41
C ARG A 75 -2.78 -6.99 11.27
N LEU A 76 -1.81 -6.30 10.66
CA LEU A 76 -0.74 -5.62 11.40
C LEU A 76 -1.26 -4.40 12.14
N ALA A 77 -2.08 -3.57 11.49
CA ALA A 77 -2.67 -2.37 12.06
C ALA A 77 -3.52 -2.69 13.31
N GLY A 78 -4.26 -3.80 13.29
CA GLY A 78 -5.02 -4.28 14.46
C GLY A 78 -4.17 -4.74 15.65
N GLN A 79 -2.86 -4.92 15.47
CA GLN A 79 -1.90 -5.27 16.53
C GLN A 79 -1.11 -4.06 17.04
N MET A 80 -1.27 -2.90 16.41
CA MET A 80 -0.57 -1.67 16.80
C MET A 80 -1.34 -0.94 17.89
N GLU A 81 -0.61 -0.32 18.81
CA GLU A 81 -1.18 0.62 19.78
C GLU A 81 -1.78 1.84 19.05
N THR A 82 -2.89 2.36 19.56
CA THR A 82 -3.65 3.50 18.99
C THR A 82 -3.39 4.78 19.75
#